data_AF-X1C5A8-F1
#
_entry.id   AF-X1C5A8-F1
#
_cell.length_a   1.000
_cell.length_b   1.000
_cell.length_c   1.000
_cell.angle_alpha   90.00
_cell.angle_beta   90.00
_cell.angle_gamma   90.00
#
_symmetry.space_group_name_H-M   'P 1'
#
loop_
_entity.id
_entity.type
_entity.pdbx_description
1 polymer ?
#
loop_
_entity_poly.entity_id
_entity_poly.type
_entity_poly.pdbx_seq_one_letter_code
_entity_poly.pdbx_strand_id
1 'polypeptide(L)'
;MTYDERKEILESIRYIWKVVPQISKGDSAVDSLVCYRPDIFAKGGDRGPDNMPQNELDVCTEMGIEIRYSVGGTKVQSSSYLVNKIK
;
A
#
# COMPACT_ATOMS: atom_id res chain seq x y z
N MET A 1 7.86 -11.97 9.47
CA MET A 1 8.12 -12.15 8.04
C MET A 1 9.08 -11.08 7.58
N THR A 2 10.20 -11.47 6.99
CA THR A 2 11.25 -10.57 6.49
C THR A 2 10.77 -9.82 5.24
N TYR A 3 11.62 -8.96 4.67
CA TYR A 3 11.33 -8.34 3.37
C TYR A 3 11.31 -9.38 2.25
N ASP A 4 12.31 -10.25 2.17
CA ASP A 4 12.45 -11.22 1.08
C ASP A 4 11.32 -12.26 1.07
N GLU A 5 10.90 -12.75 2.24
CA GLU A 5 9.73 -13.65 2.34
C GLU A 5 8.44 -12.98 1.84
N ARG A 6 8.20 -11.71 2.22
CA ARG A 6 7.03 -10.96 1.74
C ARG A 6 7.10 -10.70 0.24
N LYS A 7 8.30 -10.40 -0.25
CA LYS A 7 8.56 -10.14 -1.66
C LYS A 7 8.28 -11.37 -2.50
N GLU A 8 8.79 -12.54 -2.11
CA GLU A 8 8.56 -13.81 -2.81
C GLU A 8 7.06 -14.13 -2.93
N ILE A 9 6.30 -13.98 -1.84
CA ILE A 9 4.84 -14.19 -1.85
C ILE A 9 4.16 -13.24 -2.83
N LEU A 10 4.49 -11.95 -2.82
CA LEU A 10 3.89 -10.96 -3.71
C LEU A 10 4.28 -11.19 -5.17
N GLU A 11 5.55 -11.48 -5.47
CA GLU A 11 6.03 -11.75 -6.83
C GLU A 11 5.42 -13.01 -7.44
N SER A 12 4.86 -13.93 -6.63
CA SER A 12 4.12 -15.09 -7.12
C SER A 12 2.73 -14.75 -7.72
N ILE A 13 2.22 -13.54 -7.50
CA ILE A 13 0.90 -13.12 -7.97
C ILE A 13 1.00 -12.66 -9.43
N ARG A 14 0.28 -13.34 -10.34
CA ARG A 14 0.28 -13.09 -11.80
C ARG A 14 0.23 -11.61 -12.20
N TYR A 15 -0.52 -10.79 -11.47
CA TYR A 15 -0.76 -9.38 -11.82
C TYR A 15 0.25 -8.41 -11.20
N ILE A 16 1.23 -8.90 -10.44
CA ILE A 16 2.30 -8.10 -9.87
C ILE A 16 3.48 -8.12 -10.85
N TRP A 17 3.74 -6.98 -11.47
CA TRP A 17 4.89 -6.82 -12.37
C TRP A 17 6.22 -6.68 -11.61
N LYS A 18 6.20 -5.98 -10.46
CA LYS A 18 7.40 -5.74 -9.65
C LYS A 18 7.03 -5.43 -8.20
N VAL A 19 7.85 -5.95 -7.28
CA VAL A 19 7.81 -5.58 -5.87
C VAL A 19 9.06 -4.75 -5.55
N VAL A 20 8.85 -3.60 -4.92
CA VAL A 20 9.91 -2.66 -4.54
C VAL A 20 9.92 -2.45 -3.02
N PRO A 21 11.07 -2.11 -2.43
CA PRO A 21 11.13 -1.79 -1.00
C PRO A 21 10.35 -0.50 -0.70
N GLN A 22 9.70 -0.48 0.47
CA GLN A 22 9.13 0.74 1.05
C GLN A 22 10.28 1.61 1.55
N ILE A 23 10.31 2.87 1.10
CA ILE A 23 11.39 3.82 1.41
C ILE A 23 11.07 4.62 2.68
N SER A 24 9.80 5.01 2.85
CA SER A 24 9.36 5.77 4.01
C SER A 24 9.63 5.06 5.32
N LYS A 25 9.99 5.82 6.35
CA LYS A 25 10.01 5.34 7.74
C LYS A 25 8.59 5.34 8.32
N GLY A 26 8.18 4.22 8.92
CA GLY A 26 6.86 4.07 9.53
C GLY A 26 5.78 3.71 8.51
N ASP A 27 4.55 4.17 8.76
CA ASP A 27 3.34 3.70 8.05
C ASP A 27 2.93 4.56 6.84
N SER A 28 3.67 5.63 6.52
CA SER A 28 3.41 6.45 5.32
C SER A 28 4.10 5.87 4.08
N ALA A 29 3.68 6.31 2.90
CA ALA A 29 4.31 5.98 1.61
C ALA A 29 4.94 7.18 0.88
N VAL A 30 5.04 8.34 1.53
CA VAL A 30 5.50 9.61 0.91
C VAL A 30 6.83 9.47 0.15
N ASP A 31 7.89 8.97 0.78
CA ASP A 31 9.20 8.87 0.13
C ASP A 31 9.19 7.91 -1.06
N SER A 32 8.35 6.87 -0.99
CA SER A 32 8.15 5.93 -2.10
C SER A 32 7.37 6.55 -3.25
N LEU A 33 6.35 7.36 -2.97
CA LEU A 33 5.60 8.10 -4.00
C LEU A 33 6.53 9.09 -4.72
N VAL A 34 7.37 9.80 -3.97
CA VAL A 34 8.38 10.72 -4.54
C VAL A 34 9.40 9.99 -5.40
N CYS A 35 9.88 8.83 -4.93
CA CYS A 35 10.90 8.06 -5.63
C CYS A 35 10.37 7.37 -6.89
N TYR A 36 9.23 6.67 -6.79
CA TYR A 36 8.73 5.81 -7.86
C TYR A 36 7.76 6.50 -8.81
N ARG A 37 7.15 7.63 -8.41
CA ARG A 37 6.28 8.47 -9.25
C ARG A 37 5.23 7.70 -10.06
N PRO A 38 4.35 6.91 -9.42
CA PRO A 38 3.30 6.21 -10.16
C PRO A 38 2.27 7.19 -10.72
N ASP A 39 1.60 6.84 -11.81
CA ASP A 39 0.44 7.61 -12.30
C ASP A 39 -0.78 7.45 -11.37
N ILE A 40 -0.92 6.28 -10.75
CA ILE A 40 -2.04 5.93 -9.85
C ILE A 40 -1.52 5.38 -8.53
N PHE A 41 -1.97 5.95 -7.42
CA PHE A 41 -1.82 5.39 -6.08
C PHE A 41 -3.11 4.71 -5.62
N ALA A 42 -3.14 3.38 -5.71
CA ALA A 42 -4.30 2.58 -5.33
C ALA A 42 -4.30 2.23 -3.82
N LYS A 43 -5.43 2.45 -3.16
CA LYS A 43 -5.68 2.03 -1.76
C LYS A 43 -6.88 1.09 -1.73
N GLY A 44 -6.67 -0.11 -1.19
CA GLY A 44 -7.72 -1.10 -0.98
C GLY A 44 -8.18 -1.17 0.46
N GLY A 45 -9.27 -1.90 0.70
CA GLY A 45 -9.74 -2.22 2.04
C GLY A 45 -10.40 -1.04 2.75
N ASP A 46 -9.96 -0.77 3.97
CA ASP A 46 -10.53 0.21 4.89
C ASP A 46 -9.86 1.60 4.83
N ARG A 47 -8.88 1.80 3.92
CA ARG A 47 -8.26 3.12 3.70
C ARG A 47 -8.98 3.88 2.58
N GLY A 48 -9.68 4.93 2.97
CA GLY A 48 -10.47 5.82 2.12
C GLY A 48 -10.08 7.29 2.28
N PRO A 49 -10.81 8.21 1.63
CA PRO A 49 -10.55 9.65 1.69
C PRO A 49 -10.50 10.22 3.12
N ASP A 50 -11.35 9.70 4.02
CA ASP A 50 -11.53 10.24 5.37
C ASP A 50 -10.43 9.85 6.36
N ASN A 51 -9.60 8.85 6.03
CA ASN A 51 -8.60 8.30 6.95
C ASN A 51 -7.21 8.10 6.31
N MET A 52 -7.02 8.64 5.10
CA MET A 52 -5.71 8.66 4.46
C MET A 52 -4.80 9.66 5.19
N PRO A 53 -3.51 9.34 5.39
CA PRO A 53 -2.56 10.30 5.95
C PRO A 53 -2.49 11.57 5.09
N GLN A 54 -2.65 12.75 5.70
CA GLN A 54 -2.68 14.03 4.98
C GLN A 54 -1.43 14.24 4.12
N ASN A 55 -0.26 13.83 4.61
CA ASN A 55 1.00 13.93 3.86
C ASN A 55 1.05 13.05 2.60
N GLU A 56 0.29 11.94 2.52
CA GLU A 56 0.15 11.17 1.28
C GLU A 56 -0.75 11.91 0.27
N LEU A 57 -1.82 12.55 0.74
CA LEU A 57 -2.72 13.36 -0.09
C LEU A 57 -1.98 14.56 -0.70
N ASP A 58 -1.21 15.26 0.12
CA ASP A 58 -0.46 16.45 -0.28
C ASP A 58 0.55 16.10 -1.39
N VAL A 59 1.35 15.05 -1.19
CA VAL A 59 2.36 14.63 -2.17
C VAL A 59 1.72 14.15 -3.47
N CYS A 60 0.60 13.42 -3.41
CA CYS A 60 -0.08 12.98 -4.62
C CYS A 60 -0.63 14.17 -5.41
N THR A 61 -1.17 15.18 -4.71
CA THR A 61 -1.68 16.41 -5.33
C THR A 61 -0.54 17.21 -5.99
N GLU A 62 0.57 17.40 -5.29
CA GLU A 62 1.74 18.12 -5.80
C GLU A 62 2.35 17.45 -7.03
N MET A 63 2.39 16.11 -7.05
CA MET A 63 3.03 15.34 -8.10
C MET A 63 2.09 14.91 -9.24
N GLY A 64 0.80 15.25 -9.16
CA GLY A 64 -0.20 14.84 -10.15
C GLY A 64 -0.49 13.33 -10.16
N ILE A 65 -0.35 12.67 -9.01
CA ILE A 65 -0.63 11.23 -8.84
C ILE A 65 -2.12 11.05 -8.55
N GLU A 66 -2.81 10.26 -9.37
CA GLU A 66 -4.23 9.98 -9.16
C GLU A 66 -4.43 8.97 -8.02
N ILE A 67 -5.25 9.31 -7.03
CA ILE A 67 -5.57 8.38 -5.94
C ILE A 67 -6.84 7.60 -6.28
N ARG A 68 -6.77 6.26 -6.20
CA ARG A 68 -7.93 5.38 -6.39
C ARG A 68 -8.20 4.58 -5.12
N TYR A 69 -9.38 4.79 -4.55
CA TYR A 69 -9.83 4.09 -3.35
C TYR A 69 -10.63 2.83 -3.69
N SER A 70 -10.83 1.97 -2.69
CA SER A 70 -11.63 0.75 -2.78
C SER A 70 -11.15 -0.25 -3.84
N VAL A 71 -9.88 -0.17 -4.24
CA VAL A 71 -9.29 -1.12 -5.19
C VAL A 71 -9.20 -2.50 -4.53
N GLY A 72 -9.83 -3.52 -5.15
CA GLY A 72 -9.90 -4.86 -4.59
C GLY A 72 -11.00 -5.08 -3.54
N GLY A 73 -11.88 -4.08 -3.32
CA GLY A 73 -13.04 -4.20 -2.43
C GLY A 73 -12.77 -3.84 -0.97
N THR A 74 -13.66 -4.30 -0.09
CA THR A 74 -13.58 -4.04 1.35
C THR A 74 -12.53 -4.92 2.04
N LYS A 75 -12.11 -4.52 3.24
CA LYS A 75 -11.15 -5.29 4.03
C LYS A 75 -11.81 -6.56 4.56
N VAL A 76 -11.55 -7.68 3.90
CA VAL A 76 -12.06 -8.99 4.30
C VAL A 76 -11.32 -9.55 5.52
N GLN A 77 -10.01 -9.28 5.63
CA GLN A 77 -9.15 -9.88 6.66
C GLN A 77 -7.93 -9.01 7.00
N SER A 78 -7.41 -9.14 8.23
CA SER A 78 -6.10 -8.58 8.63
C SER A 78 -5.17 -9.67 9.13
N SER A 79 -3.85 -9.46 8.97
CA SER A 79 -2.83 -10.39 9.47
C SER A 79 -2.89 -10.55 11.01
N SER A 80 -3.13 -9.47 11.74
CA SER A 80 -3.29 -9.50 13.20
C SER A 80 -4.46 -10.39 13.63
N TYR A 81 -5.61 -10.26 12.96
CA TYR A 81 -6.76 -11.13 13.23
C TYR A 81 -6.48 -12.59 12.90
N LEU A 82 -5.81 -12.87 11.77
CA LEU A 82 -5.45 -14.22 11.37
C LEU A 82 -4.54 -14.90 12.41
N VAL A 83 -3.50 -14.21 12.88
CA VAL A 83 -2.58 -14.75 13.89
C VAL A 83 -3.29 -14.96 15.24
N ASN A 84 -4.16 -14.02 15.64
CA ASN A 84 -4.91 -14.14 16.89
C ASN A 84 -5.93 -15.28 16.88
N LYS A 85 -6.36 -15.77 15.71
CA LYS A 85 -7.24 -16.94 15.60
C LYS A 85 -6.53 -18.29 15.79
N ILE A 86 -5.21 -18.31 15.68
CA ILE A 86 -4.38 -19.52 15.77
C ILE A 86 -3.77 -19.66 17.18
N LYS A 87 -3.78 -18.57 17.96
CA LYS A 87 -3.45 -18.57 19.39
C LYS A 87 -4.62 -19.13 20.20
#